data_AF-A0A960N7S4-F1
#
_entry.id   AF-A0A960N7S4-F1
#
_cell.length_a   1.000
_cell.length_b   1.000
_cell.length_c   1.000
_cell.angle_alpha   90.00
_cell.angle_beta   90.00
_cell.angle_gamma   90.00
#
_symmetry.space_group_name_H-M   'P 1'
#
loop_
_entity.id
_entity.type
_entity.pdbx_description
1 polymer ?
#
loop_
_entity_poly.entity_id
_entity_poly.type
_entity_poly.pdbx_seq_one_letter_code
_entity_poly.pdbx_strand_id
1 'polypeptide(L)'
;VGVGAGSEDRISENRRVKLKNGREADSRHAYALPPDEEIASVGPIDPEIGVLRIDRLDGTPLAVVFNFACHPIQGVPSQGNTADLSGLAATAIEQTLGHDCLALFVQGCGGDINPVLYKDVDNPRDAQTLGNQLALSTLQAVEAIRTAEQAPLQVRHETLELPRANFAQRIAELTNERERLLNSLQGTSLNLKTFLPLVVKYNVSGQFPSYYSHRYLHEKQLG
;
A
#
# COMPACT_ATOMS: atom_id res chain seq x y z
N VAL A 1 -23.51 21.25 -12.24
CA VAL A 1 -22.55 20.62 -11.30
C VAL A 1 -23.29 19.71 -10.33
N GLY A 2 -22.78 18.52 -10.06
CA GLY A 2 -23.36 17.59 -9.09
C GLY A 2 -22.26 16.86 -8.32
N VAL A 3 -22.57 16.42 -7.12
CA VAL A 3 -21.64 15.69 -6.25
C VAL A 3 -22.25 14.35 -5.86
N GLY A 4 -21.40 13.35 -5.65
CA GLY A 4 -21.78 12.04 -5.19
C GLY A 4 -20.61 11.32 -4.55
N ALA A 5 -20.88 10.14 -4.01
CA ALA A 5 -19.88 9.26 -3.46
C ALA A 5 -20.05 7.85 -4.04
N GLY A 6 -18.93 7.18 -4.24
CA GLY A 6 -18.85 5.74 -4.52
C GLY A 6 -18.03 5.04 -3.45
N SER A 7 -17.80 3.74 -3.62
CA SER A 7 -16.97 2.94 -2.72
C SER A 7 -16.16 1.92 -3.52
N GLU A 8 -14.90 1.75 -3.16
CA GLU A 8 -14.01 0.72 -3.70
C GLU A 8 -13.02 0.25 -2.62
N ASP A 9 -13.16 -1.01 -2.20
CA ASP A 9 -12.38 -1.62 -1.12
C ASP A 9 -11.54 -2.83 -1.59
N ARG A 10 -11.56 -3.17 -2.88
CA ARG A 10 -10.89 -4.36 -3.42
C ARG A 10 -9.48 -4.08 -3.93
N ILE A 11 -9.14 -2.81 -4.15
CA ILE A 11 -7.88 -2.42 -4.82
C ILE A 11 -6.85 -1.82 -3.88
N SER A 12 -7.18 -1.61 -2.61
CA SER A 12 -6.32 -0.93 -1.64
C SER A 12 -6.11 -1.77 -0.37
N GLU A 13 -4.93 -1.63 0.22
CA GLU A 13 -4.54 -2.23 1.49
C GLU A 13 -3.80 -1.19 2.35
N ASN A 14 -3.99 -1.24 3.67
CA ASN A 14 -3.18 -0.42 4.56
C ASN A 14 -1.80 -1.06 4.72
N ARG A 15 -0.75 -0.28 4.44
CA ARG A 15 0.63 -0.76 4.48
C ARG A 15 1.24 -0.70 5.89
N ARG A 16 0.56 -0.11 6.86
CA ARG A 16 0.98 -0.06 8.28
C ARG A 16 0.39 -1.25 9.02
N VAL A 17 1.30 -2.05 9.56
CA VAL A 17 0.98 -3.25 10.33
C VAL A 17 1.32 -3.00 11.79
N LYS A 18 0.35 -3.21 12.68
CA LYS A 18 0.52 -3.11 14.12
C LYS A 18 1.10 -4.42 14.64
N LEU A 19 2.18 -4.32 15.41
CA LEU A 19 2.86 -5.47 16.00
C LEU A 19 2.37 -5.72 17.43
N LYS A 20 2.46 -6.96 17.90
CA LYS A 20 2.07 -7.36 19.27
C LYS A 20 2.87 -6.66 20.37
N ASN A 21 4.07 -6.17 20.05
CA ASN A 21 4.91 -5.40 20.96
C ASN A 21 4.58 -3.90 21.02
N GLY A 22 3.49 -3.46 20.35
CA GLY A 22 3.04 -2.07 20.33
C GLY A 22 3.75 -1.18 19.30
N ARG A 23 4.71 -1.70 18.53
CA ARG A 23 5.34 -0.98 17.42
C ARG A 23 4.52 -1.12 16.13
N GLU A 24 4.87 -0.32 15.14
CA GLU A 24 4.30 -0.37 13.78
C GLU A 24 5.41 -0.69 12.77
N ALA A 25 5.08 -1.52 11.78
CA ALA A 25 5.92 -1.81 10.62
C ALA A 25 5.24 -1.27 9.36
N ASP A 26 6.04 -0.87 8.37
CA ASP A 26 5.57 -0.35 7.07
C ASP A 26 5.88 -1.39 5.97
N SER A 27 4.88 -1.75 5.18
CA SER A 27 5.00 -2.66 4.03
C SER A 27 5.51 -1.89 2.82
N ARG A 28 6.83 -1.87 2.64
CA ARG A 28 7.51 -1.30 1.46
C ARG A 28 8.32 -2.36 0.73
N HIS A 29 8.58 -2.19 -0.57
CA HIS A 29 9.51 -3.09 -1.29
C HIS A 29 10.91 -3.12 -0.67
N ALA A 30 11.38 -1.99 -0.14
CA ALA A 30 12.69 -1.90 0.49
C ALA A 30 12.80 -2.62 1.85
N TYR A 31 11.67 -3.06 2.44
CA TYR A 31 11.63 -3.60 3.79
C TYR A 31 11.24 -5.09 3.79
N ALA A 32 11.93 -5.88 4.60
CA ALA A 32 11.45 -7.20 4.97
C ALA A 32 10.17 -7.05 5.80
N LEU A 33 9.20 -7.93 5.58
CA LEU A 33 8.01 -7.97 6.42
C LEU A 33 8.33 -8.61 7.77
N PRO A 34 7.67 -8.16 8.86
CA PRO A 34 7.74 -8.84 10.13
C PRO A 34 7.19 -10.27 10.00
N PRO A 35 7.61 -11.22 10.86
CA PRO A 35 6.99 -12.54 10.94
C PRO A 35 5.50 -12.44 11.24
N ASP A 36 4.69 -13.33 10.65
CA ASP A 36 3.23 -13.32 10.79
C ASP A 36 2.80 -13.44 12.26
N GLU A 37 3.52 -14.23 13.07
CA GLU A 37 3.26 -14.39 14.49
C GLU A 37 3.47 -13.12 15.32
N GLU A 38 4.19 -12.11 14.80
CA GLU A 38 4.39 -10.82 15.45
C GLU A 38 3.30 -9.80 15.11
N ILE A 39 2.54 -10.06 14.05
CA ILE A 39 1.47 -9.16 13.58
C ILE A 39 0.26 -9.26 14.52
N ALA A 40 -0.24 -8.11 14.95
CA ALA A 40 -1.45 -7.99 15.76
C ALA A 40 -2.67 -7.61 14.92
N SER A 41 -2.51 -6.63 14.02
CA SER A 41 -3.58 -6.17 13.11
C SER A 41 -3.01 -5.31 11.98
N VAL A 42 -3.83 -5.04 10.97
CA VAL A 42 -3.54 -4.02 9.93
C VAL A 42 -4.29 -2.71 10.22
N GLY A 43 -3.84 -1.61 9.63
CA GLY A 43 -4.56 -0.33 9.65
C GLY A 43 -5.83 -0.34 8.78
N PRO A 44 -6.74 0.63 8.96
CA PRO A 44 -7.93 0.77 8.12
C PRO A 44 -7.58 1.32 6.73
N ILE A 45 -8.45 1.11 5.75
CA ILE A 45 -8.44 1.84 4.48
C ILE A 45 -9.58 2.86 4.46
N ASP A 46 -9.48 3.82 3.55
CA ASP A 46 -10.59 4.69 3.15
C ASP A 46 -11.11 4.21 1.79
N PRO A 47 -12.29 3.53 1.75
CA PRO A 47 -12.84 3.03 0.51
C PRO A 47 -13.67 4.08 -0.25
N GLU A 48 -13.92 5.26 0.32
CA GLU A 48 -14.81 6.25 -0.28
C GLU A 48 -14.19 6.83 -1.56
N ILE A 49 -15.03 6.94 -2.60
CA ILE A 49 -14.70 7.69 -3.82
C ILE A 49 -15.52 8.97 -3.80
N GLY A 50 -14.89 10.12 -3.59
CA GLY A 50 -15.55 11.41 -3.76
C GLY A 50 -15.69 11.73 -5.25
N VAL A 51 -16.88 12.12 -5.73
CA VAL A 51 -17.10 12.41 -7.16
C VAL A 51 -17.77 13.77 -7.34
N LEU A 52 -17.19 14.58 -8.22
CA LEU A 52 -17.75 15.83 -8.73
C LEU A 52 -17.97 15.69 -10.23
N ARG A 53 -19.22 15.80 -10.66
CA ARG A 53 -19.63 15.76 -12.06
C ARG A 53 -19.98 17.17 -12.56
N ILE A 54 -19.45 17.52 -13.72
CA ILE A 54 -19.71 18.78 -14.40
C ILE A 54 -20.27 18.45 -15.77
N ASP A 55 -21.48 18.90 -16.05
CA ASP A 55 -22.12 18.75 -17.36
C ASP A 55 -22.05 20.07 -18.13
N ARG A 56 -22.05 19.98 -19.45
CA ARG A 56 -22.28 21.10 -20.37
C ARG A 56 -23.75 21.54 -20.32
N LEU A 57 -24.06 22.67 -20.98
CA LEU A 57 -25.42 23.19 -21.09
C LEU A 57 -26.37 22.23 -21.85
N ASP A 58 -25.84 21.37 -22.70
CA ASP A 58 -26.61 20.33 -23.42
C ASP A 58 -26.84 19.05 -22.59
N GLY A 59 -26.34 19.00 -21.34
CA GLY A 59 -26.46 17.86 -20.43
C GLY A 59 -25.39 16.79 -20.60
N THR A 60 -24.49 16.91 -21.58
CA THR A 60 -23.37 15.96 -21.76
C THR A 60 -22.28 16.19 -20.70
N PRO A 61 -21.55 15.14 -20.26
CA PRO A 61 -20.49 15.30 -19.27
C PRO A 61 -19.31 16.07 -19.85
N LEU A 62 -18.95 17.19 -19.20
CA LEU A 62 -17.75 17.99 -19.51
C LEU A 62 -16.54 17.44 -18.76
N ALA A 63 -16.69 17.19 -17.46
CA ALA A 63 -15.62 16.69 -16.62
C ALA A 63 -16.14 15.89 -15.43
N VAL A 64 -15.36 14.91 -15.01
CA VAL A 64 -15.52 14.19 -13.75
C VAL A 64 -14.25 14.36 -12.94
N VAL A 65 -14.36 14.89 -11.73
CA VAL A 65 -13.28 14.87 -10.75
C VAL A 65 -13.58 13.75 -9.77
N PHE A 66 -12.63 12.85 -9.55
CA PHE A 66 -12.80 11.74 -8.62
C PHE A 66 -11.63 11.70 -7.63
N ASN A 67 -11.98 11.57 -6.35
CA ASN A 67 -11.06 11.56 -5.23
C ASN A 67 -11.03 10.17 -4.61
N PHE A 68 -9.83 9.61 -4.44
CA PHE A 68 -9.69 8.27 -3.86
C PHE A 68 -8.35 8.13 -3.11
N ALA A 69 -8.36 7.40 -1.99
CA ALA A 69 -7.23 7.25 -1.09
C ALA A 69 -6.41 6.00 -1.38
N CYS A 70 -5.46 6.07 -2.33
CA CYS A 70 -4.50 4.99 -2.59
C CYS A 70 -3.24 5.53 -3.29
N HIS A 71 -2.04 5.06 -2.95
CA HIS A 71 -0.81 5.46 -3.65
C HIS A 71 -0.77 4.92 -5.09
N PRO A 72 -0.51 5.77 -6.11
CA PRO A 72 -0.29 5.33 -7.50
C PRO A 72 1.14 4.80 -7.68
N ILE A 73 1.42 3.60 -7.15
CA ILE A 73 2.76 2.99 -7.11
C ILE A 73 2.78 1.52 -7.54
N GLN A 74 1.75 1.04 -8.23
CA GLN A 74 1.68 -0.35 -8.66
C GLN A 74 2.58 -0.61 -9.87
N GLY A 75 2.64 0.30 -10.83
CA GLY A 75 3.41 0.17 -12.06
C GLY A 75 2.72 -0.68 -13.13
N VAL A 76 3.48 -1.05 -14.17
CA VAL A 76 2.99 -1.85 -15.30
C VAL A 76 3.97 -2.99 -15.61
N PRO A 77 3.52 -4.08 -16.28
CA PRO A 77 4.37 -5.26 -16.51
C PRO A 77 5.63 -4.94 -17.33
N SER A 78 5.55 -3.95 -18.22
CA SER A 78 6.68 -3.50 -19.05
C SER A 78 7.75 -2.73 -18.28
N GLN A 79 7.50 -2.37 -17.02
CA GLN A 79 8.36 -1.50 -16.19
C GLN A 79 8.61 -0.11 -16.81
N GLY A 80 7.79 0.29 -17.78
CA GLY A 80 7.85 1.62 -18.40
C GLY A 80 7.20 2.70 -17.54
N ASN A 81 7.33 3.94 -18.01
CA ASN A 81 6.61 5.08 -17.42
C ASN A 81 5.10 4.87 -17.54
N THR A 82 4.38 5.15 -16.46
CA THR A 82 2.94 5.00 -16.39
C THR A 82 2.34 6.08 -15.49
N ALA A 83 1.09 6.43 -15.74
CA ALA A 83 0.27 7.23 -14.83
C ALA A 83 -0.41 6.37 -13.75
N ASP A 84 -0.10 5.06 -13.71
CA ASP A 84 -0.55 4.09 -12.70
C ASP A 84 -2.09 3.98 -12.63
N LEU A 85 -2.61 3.41 -11.55
CA LEU A 85 -4.04 3.19 -11.35
C LEU A 85 -4.87 4.47 -11.51
N SER A 86 -4.32 5.64 -11.14
CA SER A 86 -5.03 6.93 -11.21
C SER A 86 -5.25 7.37 -12.65
N GLY A 87 -4.21 7.35 -13.48
CA GLY A 87 -4.32 7.69 -14.91
C GLY A 87 -5.03 6.62 -15.72
N LEU A 88 -4.86 5.34 -15.38
CA LEU A 88 -5.57 4.23 -16.02
C LEU A 88 -7.07 4.29 -15.73
N ALA A 89 -7.45 4.61 -14.48
CA ALA A 89 -8.84 4.85 -14.13
C ALA A 89 -9.42 6.06 -14.87
N ALA A 90 -8.70 7.17 -14.91
CA ALA A 90 -9.10 8.37 -15.65
C ALA A 90 -9.35 8.04 -17.13
N THR A 91 -8.40 7.37 -17.78
CA THR A 91 -8.51 6.97 -19.18
C THR A 91 -9.76 6.11 -19.43
N ALA A 92 -10.03 5.13 -18.57
CA ALA A 92 -11.21 4.27 -18.71
C ALA A 92 -12.53 5.04 -18.50
N ILE A 93 -12.57 6.01 -17.57
CA ILE A 93 -13.72 6.90 -17.37
C ILE A 93 -13.95 7.76 -18.61
N GLU A 94 -12.91 8.40 -19.14
CA GLU A 94 -12.97 9.25 -20.34
C GLU A 94 -13.47 8.47 -21.56
N GLN A 95 -12.91 7.28 -21.79
CA GLN A 95 -13.33 6.40 -22.88
C GLN A 95 -14.79 5.96 -22.75
N THR A 96 -15.27 5.74 -21.53
CA THR A 96 -16.65 5.31 -21.28
C THR A 96 -17.65 6.45 -21.43
N LEU A 97 -17.34 7.62 -20.90
CA LEU A 97 -18.24 8.78 -20.97
C LEU A 97 -18.23 9.44 -22.35
N GLY A 98 -17.11 9.36 -23.08
CA GLY A 98 -16.95 9.96 -24.40
C GLY A 98 -17.14 11.48 -24.38
N HIS A 99 -17.60 12.06 -25.50
CA HIS A 99 -17.96 13.48 -25.61
C HIS A 99 -16.83 14.44 -25.21
N ASP A 100 -15.58 14.05 -25.42
CA ASP A 100 -14.39 14.78 -24.94
C ASP A 100 -14.48 15.14 -23.44
N CYS A 101 -15.10 14.27 -22.64
CA CYS A 101 -15.16 14.41 -21.19
C CYS A 101 -13.76 14.19 -20.61
N LEU A 102 -13.36 15.06 -19.67
CA LEU A 102 -12.09 14.96 -18.94
C LEU A 102 -12.29 14.27 -17.60
N ALA A 103 -11.46 13.30 -17.24
CA ALA A 103 -11.47 12.68 -15.91
C ALA A 103 -10.23 13.12 -15.12
N LEU A 104 -10.43 13.80 -13.98
CA LEU A 104 -9.36 14.28 -13.12
C LEU A 104 -9.33 13.49 -11.82
N PHE A 105 -8.23 12.77 -11.60
CA PHE A 105 -7.95 12.15 -10.32
C PHE A 105 -7.41 13.18 -9.32
N VAL A 106 -7.95 13.16 -8.10
CA VAL A 106 -7.44 13.91 -6.95
C VAL A 106 -7.03 12.94 -5.87
N GLN A 107 -5.80 13.02 -5.38
CA GLN A 107 -5.32 12.14 -4.33
C GLN A 107 -6.08 12.36 -3.02
N GLY A 108 -6.69 11.30 -2.48
CA GLY A 108 -7.29 11.28 -1.14
C GLY A 108 -6.26 11.09 -0.02
N CYS A 109 -6.71 10.84 1.21
CA CYS A 109 -5.87 10.62 2.38
C CYS A 109 -5.15 9.25 2.37
N GLY A 110 -4.36 8.97 1.33
CA GLY A 110 -3.74 7.67 1.08
C GLY A 110 -2.35 7.46 1.69
N GLY A 111 -1.91 8.28 2.67
CA GLY A 111 -0.51 8.31 3.16
C GLY A 111 0.05 6.96 3.65
N ASP A 112 -0.82 6.05 4.05
CA ASP A 112 -0.55 4.69 4.49
C ASP A 112 -1.34 3.62 3.72
N ILE A 113 -1.95 3.99 2.59
CA ILE A 113 -2.73 3.09 1.76
C ILE A 113 -1.99 2.83 0.45
N ASN A 114 -1.68 1.56 0.22
CA ASN A 114 -1.06 1.06 -1.01
C ASN A 114 -2.08 0.31 -1.87
N PRO A 115 -1.76 0.06 -3.15
CA PRO A 115 -2.51 -0.91 -3.94
C PRO A 115 -2.41 -2.31 -3.35
N VAL A 116 -3.46 -3.13 -3.48
CA VAL A 116 -3.37 -4.56 -3.16
C VAL A 116 -2.31 -5.25 -4.01
N LEU A 117 -1.80 -6.38 -3.52
CA LEU A 117 -0.76 -7.16 -4.18
C LEU A 117 0.54 -6.36 -4.38
N TYR A 118 0.74 -5.27 -3.63
CA TYR A 118 1.91 -4.43 -3.77
C TYR A 118 3.20 -5.24 -3.58
N LYS A 119 3.24 -6.19 -2.64
CA LYS A 119 4.39 -7.08 -2.38
C LYS A 119 4.32 -8.46 -3.06
N ASP A 120 3.42 -8.65 -4.02
CA ASP A 120 3.35 -9.89 -4.79
C ASP A 120 4.67 -10.14 -5.54
N VAL A 121 5.11 -11.40 -5.52
CA VAL A 121 6.33 -11.90 -6.17
C VAL A 121 6.05 -12.96 -7.22
N ASP A 122 4.83 -13.50 -7.25
CA ASP A 122 4.41 -14.55 -8.17
C ASP A 122 3.86 -13.99 -9.47
N ASN A 123 3.34 -12.75 -9.43
CA ASN A 123 2.77 -12.08 -10.59
C ASN A 123 3.52 -10.79 -10.97
N PRO A 124 3.63 -10.46 -12.26
CA PRO A 124 4.08 -9.14 -12.69
C PRO A 124 3.17 -8.05 -12.14
N ARG A 125 3.76 -6.90 -11.82
CA ARG A 125 2.97 -5.75 -11.38
C ARG A 125 2.08 -5.24 -12.49
N ASP A 126 0.81 -4.99 -12.17
CA ASP A 126 -0.15 -4.49 -13.13
C ASP A 126 -1.20 -3.58 -12.48
N ALA A 127 -1.08 -2.27 -12.73
CA ALA A 127 -2.04 -1.27 -12.30
C ALA A 127 -3.33 -1.28 -13.13
N GLN A 128 -3.37 -1.91 -14.31
CA GLN A 128 -4.52 -1.84 -15.23
C GLN A 128 -5.78 -2.42 -14.61
N THR A 129 -5.66 -3.59 -13.97
CA THR A 129 -6.79 -4.24 -13.31
C THR A 129 -7.34 -3.36 -12.19
N LEU A 130 -6.47 -2.72 -11.39
CA LEU A 130 -6.87 -1.86 -10.28
C LEU A 130 -7.49 -0.55 -10.76
N GLY A 131 -6.88 0.09 -11.77
CA GLY A 131 -7.41 1.30 -12.40
C GLY A 131 -8.79 1.06 -13.05
N ASN A 132 -8.98 -0.08 -13.71
CA ASN A 132 -10.27 -0.44 -14.30
C ASN A 132 -11.36 -0.65 -13.25
N GLN A 133 -11.03 -1.28 -12.12
CA GLN A 133 -11.98 -1.45 -11.00
C GLN A 133 -12.36 -0.10 -10.39
N LEU A 134 -11.38 0.78 -10.16
CA LEU A 134 -11.63 2.15 -9.68
C LEU A 134 -12.51 2.94 -10.64
N ALA A 135 -12.24 2.83 -11.96
CA ALA A 135 -13.06 3.47 -12.98
C ALA A 135 -14.51 2.98 -12.95
N LEU A 136 -14.73 1.67 -12.87
CA LEU A 136 -16.06 1.08 -12.82
C LEU A 136 -16.85 1.59 -11.60
N SER A 137 -16.26 1.56 -10.42
CA SER A 137 -16.89 2.03 -9.18
C SER A 137 -17.15 3.54 -9.21
N THR A 138 -16.26 4.31 -9.84
CA THR A 138 -16.47 5.75 -10.07
C THR A 138 -17.62 6.00 -11.05
N LEU A 139 -17.69 5.26 -12.16
CA LEU A 139 -18.75 5.41 -13.18
C LEU A 139 -20.13 5.10 -12.62
N GLN A 140 -20.24 4.09 -11.74
CA GLN A 140 -21.47 3.80 -11.02
C GLN A 140 -21.95 5.00 -10.18
N ALA A 141 -21.03 5.67 -9.48
CA ALA A 141 -21.36 6.89 -8.75
C ALA A 141 -21.74 8.04 -9.69
N VAL A 142 -21.02 8.22 -10.81
CA VAL A 142 -21.29 9.26 -11.84
C VAL A 142 -22.70 9.14 -12.42
N GLU A 143 -23.19 7.91 -12.64
CA GLU A 143 -24.54 7.65 -13.17
C GLU A 143 -25.65 8.09 -12.19
N ALA A 144 -25.42 7.90 -10.89
CA ALA A 144 -26.35 8.28 -9.84
C ALA A 144 -26.43 9.79 -9.61
N ILE A 145 -25.37 10.54 -9.97
CA ILE A 145 -25.32 11.99 -9.75
C ILE A 145 -26.36 12.73 -10.60
N ARG A 146 -27.02 13.72 -9.99
CA ARG A 146 -27.84 14.72 -10.67
C ARG A 146 -27.16 16.07 -10.56
N THR A 147 -27.00 16.74 -11.70
CA THR A 147 -26.34 18.05 -11.76
C THR A 147 -27.38 19.17 -11.61
N ALA A 148 -26.96 20.25 -10.96
CA ALA A 148 -27.72 21.49 -10.82
C ALA A 148 -27.04 22.64 -11.58
N GLU A 149 -27.82 23.61 -12.04
CA GLU A 149 -27.34 24.79 -12.76
C GLU A 149 -26.62 25.79 -11.83
N GLN A 150 -27.06 25.89 -10.58
CA GLN A 150 -26.49 26.84 -9.60
C GLN A 150 -25.60 26.12 -8.59
N ALA A 151 -24.29 26.36 -8.68
CA ALA A 151 -23.30 25.86 -7.73
C ALA A 151 -22.29 26.98 -7.40
N PRO A 152 -22.51 27.76 -6.32
CA PRO A 152 -21.60 28.85 -5.97
C PRO A 152 -20.24 28.30 -5.54
N LEU A 153 -19.17 28.79 -6.18
CA LEU A 153 -17.79 28.46 -5.82
C LEU A 153 -17.25 29.50 -4.83
N GLN A 154 -16.71 29.03 -3.71
CA GLN A 154 -15.99 29.86 -2.74
C GLN A 154 -14.60 29.27 -2.51
N VAL A 155 -13.58 30.13 -2.47
CA VAL A 155 -12.19 29.74 -2.21
C VAL A 155 -11.72 30.43 -0.94
N ARG A 156 -11.13 29.66 -0.02
CA ARG A 156 -10.50 30.18 1.20
C ARG A 156 -9.05 29.68 1.22
N HIS A 157 -8.13 30.55 1.61
CA HIS A 157 -6.70 30.26 1.63
C HIS A 157 -6.07 30.90 2.87
N GLU A 158 -5.23 30.14 3.56
CA GLU A 158 -4.45 30.57 4.72
C GLU A 158 -3.07 29.90 4.66
N THR A 159 -2.03 30.64 5.03
CA THR A 159 -0.66 30.12 5.13
C THR A 159 -0.33 29.88 6.61
N LEU A 160 0.02 28.64 6.97
CA LEU A 160 0.38 28.25 8.33
C LEU A 160 1.87 27.90 8.43
N GLU A 161 2.53 28.38 9.48
CA GLU A 161 3.89 27.93 9.82
C GLU A 161 3.81 26.65 10.66
N LEU A 162 4.43 25.57 10.18
CA LEU A 162 4.51 24.29 10.90
C LEU A 162 5.91 24.10 11.49
N PRO A 163 6.04 23.77 12.79
CA PRO A 163 7.35 23.55 13.39
C PRO A 163 8.01 22.30 12.81
N ARG A 164 9.30 22.39 12.52
CA ARG A 164 10.10 21.22 12.10
C ARG A 164 10.41 20.36 13.33
N ALA A 165 10.13 19.07 13.24
CA ALA A 165 10.53 18.13 14.28
C ALA A 165 12.06 18.02 14.41
N ASN A 166 12.56 18.00 15.65
CA ASN A 166 13.98 17.78 15.95
C ASN A 166 14.25 16.28 16.17
N PHE A 167 14.93 15.66 15.22
CA PHE A 167 15.27 14.24 15.26
C PHE A 167 16.74 13.96 15.63
N ALA A 168 17.50 14.94 16.13
CA ALA A 168 18.94 14.79 16.37
C ALA A 168 19.28 13.61 17.29
N GLN A 169 18.57 13.47 18.41
CA GLN A 169 18.75 12.34 19.33
C GLN A 169 18.46 11.00 18.64
N ARG A 170 17.35 10.90 17.91
CA ARG A 170 16.95 9.67 17.23
C ARG A 170 17.96 9.26 16.15
N ILE A 171 18.50 10.23 15.43
CA ILE A 171 19.54 10.01 14.42
C ILE A 171 20.81 9.47 15.07
N ALA A 172 21.22 10.03 16.22
CA ALA A 172 22.38 9.54 16.97
C ALA A 172 22.18 8.08 17.44
N GLU A 173 21.01 7.76 18.00
CA GLU A 173 20.65 6.39 18.39
C GLU A 173 20.73 5.40 17.22
N LEU A 174 20.13 5.74 16.07
CA LEU A 174 20.15 4.89 14.88
C LEU A 174 21.56 4.74 14.30
N THR A 175 22.40 5.76 14.42
CA THR A 175 23.79 5.73 13.97
C THR A 175 24.62 4.78 14.82
N ASN A 176 24.50 4.85 16.15
CA ASN A 176 25.17 3.94 17.08
C ASN A 176 24.72 2.49 16.87
N GLU A 177 23.41 2.27 16.67
CA GLU A 177 22.87 0.94 16.40
C GLU A 177 23.38 0.38 15.08
N ARG A 178 23.43 1.19 14.02
CA ARG A 178 24.02 0.81 12.74
C ARG A 178 25.48 0.39 12.91
N GLU A 179 26.28 1.16 13.65
CA GLU A 179 27.69 0.83 13.91
C GLU A 179 27.83 -0.49 14.67
N ARG A 180 27.01 -0.70 15.71
CA ARG A 180 26.96 -1.97 16.46
C ARG A 180 26.64 -3.15 15.55
N LEU A 181 25.63 -3.01 14.68
CA LEU A 181 25.23 -4.06 13.72
C LEU A 181 26.31 -4.32 12.69
N LEU A 182 26.91 -3.28 12.09
CA LEU A 182 28.01 -3.43 11.13
C LEU A 182 29.21 -4.14 11.75
N ASN A 183 29.58 -3.79 12.99
CA ASN A 183 30.66 -4.45 13.72
C ASN A 183 30.35 -5.91 14.06
N SER A 184 29.07 -6.30 14.10
CA SER A 184 28.64 -7.69 14.31
C SER A 184 28.68 -8.54 13.04
N LEU A 185 28.78 -7.93 11.85
CA LEU A 185 28.90 -8.64 10.58
C LEU A 185 30.31 -9.22 10.44
N GLN A 186 30.49 -10.44 10.91
CA GLN A 186 31.73 -11.21 10.73
C GLN A 186 31.61 -12.16 9.54
N GLY A 187 32.75 -12.49 8.92
CA GLY A 187 32.80 -13.50 7.88
C GLY A 187 32.29 -14.85 8.39
N THR A 188 31.41 -15.50 7.62
CA THR A 188 30.90 -16.83 7.92
C THR A 188 31.19 -17.79 6.77
N SER A 189 31.40 -19.07 7.09
CA SER A 189 31.49 -20.14 6.10
C SER A 189 30.12 -20.58 5.56
N LEU A 190 29.03 -20.05 6.15
CA LEU A 190 27.68 -20.29 5.70
C LEU A 190 27.39 -19.53 4.40
N ASN A 191 26.84 -20.25 3.43
CA ASN A 191 26.25 -19.68 2.23
C ASN A 191 24.80 -20.19 2.12
N LEU A 192 24.03 -19.72 1.15
CA LEU A 192 22.62 -20.11 1.03
C LEU A 192 22.41 -21.63 0.96
N LYS A 193 23.32 -22.36 0.29
CA LYS A 193 23.27 -23.83 0.14
C LYS A 193 23.45 -24.56 1.47
N THR A 194 24.31 -24.07 2.36
CA THR A 194 24.51 -24.67 3.69
C THR A 194 23.52 -24.14 4.73
N PHE A 195 23.04 -22.91 4.56
CA PHE A 195 22.07 -22.27 5.43
C PHE A 195 20.68 -22.92 5.36
N LEU A 196 20.13 -23.13 4.16
CA LEU A 196 18.76 -23.66 4.01
C LEU A 196 18.54 -25.01 4.71
N PRO A 197 19.43 -26.03 4.57
CA PRO A 197 19.28 -27.28 5.31
C PRO A 197 19.35 -27.10 6.83
N LEU A 198 20.17 -26.18 7.33
CA LEU A 198 20.25 -25.87 8.76
C LEU A 198 18.95 -25.23 9.24
N VAL A 199 18.39 -24.26 8.51
CA VAL A 199 17.10 -23.66 8.87
C VAL A 199 16.01 -24.71 8.99
N VAL A 200 15.87 -25.61 8.01
CA VAL A 200 14.88 -26.71 8.07
C VAL A 200 15.15 -27.61 9.28
N LYS A 201 16.41 -28.04 9.46
CA LYS A 201 16.81 -28.93 10.54
C LYS A 201 16.49 -28.35 11.92
N TYR A 202 16.74 -27.06 12.12
CA TYR A 202 16.57 -26.37 13.40
C TYR A 202 15.14 -25.85 13.63
N ASN A 203 14.38 -25.49 12.59
CA ASN A 203 13.00 -25.02 12.75
C ASN A 203 11.98 -26.17 12.87
N VAL A 204 12.26 -27.35 12.29
CA VAL A 204 11.35 -28.51 12.41
C VAL A 204 11.44 -29.17 13.79
N SER A 205 12.59 -29.10 14.47
CA SER A 205 12.79 -29.65 15.82
C SER A 205 13.81 -28.81 16.61
N GLY A 206 13.37 -27.66 17.13
CA GLY A 206 14.26 -26.68 17.75
C GLY A 206 15.01 -27.15 19.00
N GLN A 207 14.49 -28.15 19.72
CA GLN A 207 15.15 -28.66 20.92
C GLN A 207 16.28 -29.66 20.59
N PHE A 208 16.08 -30.55 19.61
CA PHE A 208 17.06 -31.58 19.25
C PHE A 208 17.09 -31.81 17.73
N PRO A 209 17.60 -30.83 16.98
CA PRO A 209 17.51 -30.81 15.52
C PRO A 209 18.43 -31.83 14.84
N SER A 210 19.41 -32.36 15.58
CA SER A 210 20.43 -33.27 15.07
C SER A 210 20.28 -34.72 15.52
N TYR A 211 19.34 -35.03 16.40
CA TYR A 211 19.26 -36.33 17.07
C TYR A 211 17.85 -36.89 17.12
N TYR A 212 17.73 -38.21 16.91
CA TYR A 212 16.48 -38.93 17.16
C TYR A 212 16.10 -38.88 18.64
N SER A 213 14.80 -38.94 18.93
CA SER A 213 14.24 -38.82 20.28
C SER A 213 14.91 -39.68 21.34
N HIS A 214 15.21 -40.93 21.01
CA HIS A 214 15.85 -41.86 21.95
C HIS A 214 17.23 -41.40 22.44
N ARG A 215 18.01 -40.66 21.64
CA ARG A 215 19.37 -40.21 22.01
C ARG A 215 19.32 -39.14 23.10
N TYR A 216 18.60 -38.05 22.83
CA TYR A 216 18.56 -36.94 23.78
C TYR A 216 17.72 -37.25 25.02
N LEU A 217 16.70 -38.11 24.90
CA LEU A 217 15.95 -38.59 26.07
C LEU A 217 16.82 -39.48 26.96
N HIS A 218 17.71 -40.28 26.36
CA HIS A 218 18.66 -41.11 27.11
C HIS A 218 19.75 -40.26 27.80
N GLU A 219 20.33 -39.27 27.11
CA GLU A 219 21.26 -38.31 27.73
C GLU A 219 20.61 -37.58 28.91
N LYS A 220 19.36 -37.11 28.75
CA LYS A 220 18.59 -36.46 29.83
C LYS A 220 18.31 -37.39 31.02
N GLN A 221 18.23 -38.71 30.81
CA GLN A 221 18.12 -39.69 31.89
C GLN A 221 19.45 -39.93 32.62
N LEU A 222 20.57 -39.73 31.93
CA LEU A 222 21.91 -39.95 32.47
C LEU A 222 22.45 -38.74 33.26
N GLY A 223 21.88 -37.55 33.07
CA GLY A 223 22.25 -36.30 33.77
C GLY A 223 23.06 -35.37 32.89
#